data_AF-A0A2M7R0P0-F1
#
_entry.id   AF-A0A2M7R0P0-F1
#
_cell.length_a   1.000
_cell.length_b   1.000
_cell.length_c   1.000
_cell.angle_alpha   90.00
_cell.angle_beta   90.00
_cell.angle_gamma   90.00
#
_symmetry.space_group_name_H-M   'P 1'
#
loop_
_entity.id
_entity.type
_entity.pdbx_description
1 polymer ?
#
loop_
_entity_poly.entity_id
_entity_poly.type
_entity_poly.pdbx_seq_one_letter_code
_entity_poly.pdbx_strand_id
1 'polypeptide(L)'
;MTHKTRTEVLRLIEKATNYLYPLRWVDEKTTTGDFDRREVAIDVFLIPTANQMDFLTQIRPIRGLIREMTGHRCIFIFHSPEATIAYYSHLFPVTRGLHLVRGGGIKLPLPVLYGTEGRPVIIGSPQFYLKEAA
;
A
#
# COMPACT_ATOMS: atom_id res chain seq x y z
N MET A 1 -0.71 0.16 20.28
CA MET A 1 -1.71 -0.51 19.40
C MET A 1 -1.10 -1.79 18.84
N THR A 2 -1.89 -2.87 18.69
CA THR A 2 -1.34 -4.18 18.27
C THR A 2 -1.07 -4.25 16.75
N HIS A 3 -0.15 -5.12 16.34
CA HIS A 3 0.11 -5.44 14.93
C HIS A 3 -1.16 -5.96 14.21
N LYS A 4 -1.97 -6.76 14.92
CA LYS A 4 -3.25 -7.29 14.41
C LYS A 4 -4.22 -6.15 14.07
N THR A 5 -4.35 -5.16 14.95
CA THR A 5 -5.19 -3.98 14.71
C THR A 5 -4.72 -3.19 13.49
N ARG A 6 -3.41 -2.91 13.39
CA ARG A 6 -2.82 -2.22 12.23
C ARG A 6 -3.16 -2.93 10.91
N THR A 7 -2.97 -4.25 10.88
CA THR A 7 -3.24 -5.08 9.69
C THR A 7 -4.71 -5.03 9.30
N GLU A 8 -5.62 -5.09 10.27
CA GLU A 8 -7.06 -5.09 9.99
C GLU A 8 -7.55 -3.73 9.48
N VAL A 9 -7.04 -2.63 10.05
CA VAL A 9 -7.34 -1.28 9.56
C VAL A 9 -6.88 -1.11 8.10
N LEU A 10 -5.65 -1.54 7.78
CA LEU A 10 -5.15 -1.49 6.40
C LEU A 10 -6.07 -2.28 5.45
N ARG A 11 -6.47 -3.50 5.82
CA ARG A 11 -7.40 -4.31 5.01
C ARG A 11 -8.75 -3.65 4.78
N LEU A 12 -9.30 -2.96 5.78
CA LEU A 12 -10.55 -2.22 5.62
C LEU A 12 -10.42 -1.10 4.59
N ILE A 13 -9.31 -0.35 4.66
CA ILE A 13 -9.03 0.75 3.72
C ILE A 13 -8.76 0.20 2.32
N GLU A 14 -7.97 -0.85 2.18
CA GLU A 14 -7.72 -1.53 0.91
C GLU A 14 -9.04 -1.99 0.26
N LYS A 15 -9.92 -2.64 1.01
CA LYS A 15 -11.24 -3.04 0.51
C LYS A 15 -12.08 -1.85 0.07
N ALA A 16 -12.14 -0.79 0.88
CA ALA A 16 -12.91 0.41 0.56
C ALA A 16 -12.38 1.14 -0.68
N THR A 17 -11.08 1.02 -0.95
CA THR A 17 -10.40 1.66 -2.08
C THR A 17 -10.17 0.70 -3.25
N ASN A 18 -10.83 -0.47 -3.22
CA ASN A 18 -10.71 -1.52 -4.23
C ASN A 18 -9.24 -1.90 -4.54
N TYR A 19 -8.39 -1.89 -3.53
CA TYR A 19 -6.97 -2.25 -3.60
C TYR A 19 -6.19 -1.39 -4.62
N LEU A 20 -6.64 -0.16 -4.90
CA LEU A 20 -6.04 0.71 -5.90
C LEU A 20 -4.68 1.27 -5.47
N TYR A 21 -4.46 1.42 -4.16
CA TYR A 21 -3.30 2.11 -3.62
C TYR A 21 -2.57 1.25 -2.61
N PRO A 22 -1.24 1.11 -2.71
CA PRO A 22 -0.46 0.51 -1.65
C PRO A 22 -0.52 1.36 -0.37
N LEU A 23 -0.67 0.68 0.76
CA LEU A 23 -0.75 1.33 2.07
C LEU A 23 0.33 0.78 2.99
N ARG A 24 0.85 1.64 3.87
CA ARG A 24 1.78 1.23 4.93
C ARG A 24 1.45 1.96 6.22
N TRP A 25 1.40 1.22 7.32
CA TRP A 25 1.41 1.85 8.64
C TRP A 25 2.80 2.44 8.89
N VAL A 26 2.88 3.71 9.26
CA VAL A 26 4.16 4.36 9.52
C VAL A 26 4.89 3.66 10.67
N ASP A 27 6.14 3.25 10.45
CA ASP A 27 6.94 2.68 11.52
C ASP A 27 7.58 3.79 12.38
N GLU A 28 7.73 3.51 13.67
CA GLU A 28 8.34 4.44 14.64
C GLU A 28 9.85 4.62 14.38
N LYS A 29 10.48 3.68 13.66
CA LYS A 29 11.94 3.64 13.43
C LYS A 29 12.41 4.61 12.36
N THR A 30 11.57 4.93 11.39
CA THR A 30 11.90 5.77 10.23
C THR A 30 11.30 7.19 10.34
N THR A 31 10.57 7.50 11.42
CA THR A 31 9.75 8.72 11.49
C THR A 31 9.82 9.49 12.81
N THR A 32 10.79 9.17 13.66
CA THR A 32 11.01 9.92 14.90
C THR A 32 11.37 11.37 14.59
N GLY A 33 10.54 12.33 15.00
CA GLY A 33 10.85 13.77 14.99
C GLY A 33 10.18 14.62 13.90
N ASP A 34 9.31 14.07 13.05
CA ASP A 34 8.68 14.86 11.98
C ASP A 34 7.51 15.73 12.46
N PHE A 35 6.50 15.14 13.11
CA PHE A 35 5.37 15.85 13.73
C PHE A 35 4.64 14.93 14.72
N ASP A 36 3.93 15.53 15.68
CA ASP A 36 3.17 14.80 16.70
C ASP A 36 2.20 13.81 16.06
N ARG A 37 2.23 12.56 16.53
CA ARG A 37 1.35 11.46 16.09
C ARG A 37 1.67 10.89 14.70
N ARG A 38 2.87 11.11 14.18
CA ARG A 38 3.30 10.48 12.93
C ARG A 38 3.32 8.95 13.00
N GLU A 39 3.62 8.38 14.16
CA GLU A 39 3.63 6.94 14.42
C GLU A 39 2.27 6.26 14.26
N VAL A 40 1.19 7.05 14.21
CA VAL A 40 -0.17 6.57 13.95
C VAL A 40 -0.71 6.95 12.57
N ALA A 41 0.16 7.47 11.70
CA ALA A 41 -0.19 7.79 10.33
C ALA A 41 -0.11 6.56 9.40
N ILE A 42 -0.80 6.66 8.27
CA ILE A 42 -0.81 5.68 7.20
C ILE A 42 -0.27 6.36 5.95
N ASP A 43 0.82 5.83 5.40
CA ASP A 43 1.32 6.21 4.09
C ASP A 43 0.44 5.58 3.01
N VAL A 44 0.04 6.40 2.03
CA VAL A 44 -0.71 6.00 0.84
C VAL A 44 0.15 6.32 -0.38
N PHE A 45 0.57 5.30 -1.11
CA PHE A 45 1.53 5.44 -2.20
C PHE A 45 0.87 5.40 -3.57
N LEU A 46 1.62 5.84 -4.59
CA LEU A 46 1.21 5.83 -5.99
C LEU A 46 -0.14 6.53 -6.26
N ILE A 47 -0.54 7.47 -5.42
CA ILE A 47 -1.82 8.15 -5.54
C ILE A 47 -1.66 9.49 -6.27
N PRO A 48 -2.22 9.65 -7.48
CA PRO A 48 -2.22 10.95 -8.15
C PRO A 48 -2.90 12.01 -7.27
N THR A 49 -2.39 13.24 -7.26
CA THR A 49 -2.95 14.33 -6.45
C THR A 49 -4.45 14.53 -6.71
N ALA A 50 -4.88 14.39 -7.97
CA ALA A 50 -6.29 14.48 -8.35
C ALA A 50 -7.19 13.45 -7.67
N ASN A 51 -6.64 12.30 -7.27
CA ASN A 51 -7.40 11.18 -6.70
C ASN A 51 -7.42 11.16 -5.17
N GLN A 52 -6.69 12.07 -4.50
CA GLN A 52 -6.60 12.08 -3.02
C GLN A 52 -7.96 12.35 -2.37
N MET A 53 -8.77 13.24 -2.95
CA MET A 53 -10.12 13.52 -2.45
C MET A 53 -11.08 12.35 -2.65
N ASP A 54 -10.93 11.63 -3.77
CA ASP A 54 -11.73 10.43 -4.04
C ASP A 54 -11.38 9.32 -3.04
N PHE A 55 -10.09 9.12 -2.74
CA PHE A 55 -9.64 8.20 -1.70
C PHE A 55 -10.31 8.53 -0.35
N LEU A 56 -10.25 9.80 0.08
CA LEU A 56 -10.86 10.23 1.35
C LEU A 56 -12.38 10.03 1.37
N THR A 57 -13.03 10.18 0.22
CA THR A 57 -14.47 9.94 0.05
C THR A 57 -14.81 8.46 0.16
N GLN A 58 -14.03 7.59 -0.50
CA GLN A 58 -14.22 6.13 -0.47
C GLN A 58 -14.08 5.55 0.94
N ILE A 59 -13.15 6.06 1.75
CA ILE A 59 -12.94 5.58 3.12
C ILE A 59 -13.91 6.20 4.13
N ARG A 60 -14.66 7.25 3.75
CA ARG A 60 -15.55 7.99 4.66
C ARG A 60 -16.51 7.08 5.46
N PRO A 61 -17.15 6.05 4.87
CA PRO A 61 -18.07 5.17 5.60
C PRO A 61 -17.39 4.37 6.73
N ILE A 62 -16.10 4.07 6.60
CA ILE A 62 -15.36 3.24 7.56
C ILE A 62 -14.54 4.05 8.58
N ARG A 63 -14.51 5.38 8.48
CA ARG A 63 -13.70 6.24 9.38
C ARG A 63 -14.09 6.11 10.85
N GLY A 64 -15.38 5.95 11.15
CA GLY A 64 -15.88 5.77 12.51
C GLY A 64 -15.33 4.50 13.15
N LEU A 65 -15.45 3.39 12.42
CA LEU A 65 -14.91 2.08 12.81
C LEU A 65 -13.40 2.13 13.00
N ILE A 66 -12.66 2.71 12.04
CA ILE A 66 -11.20 2.85 12.16
C ILE A 66 -10.84 3.66 13.43
N ARG A 67 -11.56 4.73 13.73
CA ARG A 67 -11.33 5.53 14.94
C ARG A 67 -11.58 4.74 16.21
N GLU A 68 -12.61 3.91 16.24
CA GLU A 68 -12.91 3.03 17.38
C GLU A 68 -11.80 1.98 17.57
N MET A 69 -11.36 1.35 16.49
CA MET A 69 -10.29 0.33 16.53
C MET A 69 -8.94 0.89 16.96
N THR A 70 -8.63 2.12 16.56
CA THR A 70 -7.33 2.76 16.82
C THR A 70 -7.33 3.63 18.08
N GLY A 71 -8.50 4.08 18.55
CA GLY A 71 -8.65 5.00 19.66
C GLY A 71 -8.37 6.48 19.30
N HIS A 72 -8.02 6.78 18.05
CA HIS A 72 -7.68 8.13 17.60
C HIS A 72 -8.09 8.36 16.15
N ARG A 73 -7.96 9.61 15.67
CA ARG A 73 -8.13 9.90 14.24
C ARG A 73 -6.90 9.37 13.48
N CYS A 74 -7.11 8.68 12.37
CA CYS A 74 -6.01 8.32 11.47
C CYS A 74 -5.59 9.54 10.64
N ILE A 75 -4.27 9.68 10.48
CA ILE A 75 -3.63 10.66 9.62
C ILE A 75 -3.19 9.92 8.35
N PHE A 76 -3.43 10.50 7.18
CA PHE A 76 -3.04 9.92 5.89
C PHE A 76 -1.95 10.80 5.28
N ILE A 77 -0.86 10.18 4.86
CA ILE A 77 0.25 10.84 4.17
C ILE A 77 0.22 10.34 2.72
N PHE A 78 -0.04 11.24 1.79
CA PHE A 78 -0.14 10.91 0.38
C PHE A 78 1.21 11.08 -0.32
N HIS A 79 1.65 10.03 -1.01
CA HIS A 79 2.84 10.06 -1.84
C HIS A 79 2.42 9.92 -3.31
N SER A 80 2.71 10.96 -4.10
CA SER A 80 2.42 10.94 -5.54
C SER A 80 3.18 9.80 -6.24
N PRO A 81 2.79 9.38 -7.45
CA PRO A 81 3.53 8.40 -8.22
C PRO A 81 5.01 8.78 -8.39
N GLU A 82 5.29 10.06 -8.68
CA GLU A 82 6.64 10.57 -8.89
C GLU A 82 7.46 10.50 -7.59
N ALA A 83 6.89 10.96 -6.46
CA ALA A 83 7.54 10.89 -5.16
C ALA A 83 7.76 9.44 -4.70
N THR A 84 6.79 8.56 -4.96
CA THR A 84 6.90 7.12 -4.65
C THR A 84 8.05 6.49 -5.42
N ILE A 85 8.16 6.75 -6.72
CA ILE A 85 9.23 6.20 -7.56
C ILE A 85 10.61 6.75 -7.11
N ALA A 86 10.70 8.04 -6.85
CA ALA A 86 11.96 8.69 -6.49
C ALA A 86 12.49 8.26 -5.12
N TYR A 87 11.63 8.16 -4.11
CA TYR A 87 12.06 8.01 -2.71
C TYR A 87 11.69 6.65 -2.08
N TYR A 88 10.69 5.96 -2.63
CA TYR A 88 10.08 4.79 -2.00
C TYR A 88 10.07 3.55 -2.91
N SER A 89 10.75 3.58 -4.06
CA SER A 89 10.81 2.45 -4.99
C SER A 89 11.40 1.18 -4.36
N HIS A 90 12.26 1.30 -3.36
CA HIS A 90 12.80 0.15 -2.61
C HIS A 90 11.73 -0.60 -1.79
N LEU A 91 10.60 0.04 -1.46
CA LEU A 91 9.48 -0.58 -0.73
C LEU A 91 8.58 -1.41 -1.66
N PHE A 92 8.62 -1.13 -2.96
CA PHE A 92 7.83 -1.80 -3.97
C PHE A 92 8.77 -2.60 -4.85
N PRO A 93 8.93 -3.93 -4.64
CA PRO A 93 9.76 -4.73 -5.53
C PRO A 93 9.33 -4.45 -6.97
N VAL A 94 10.28 -3.91 -7.74
CA VAL A 94 10.04 -3.29 -9.04
C VAL A 94 9.52 -4.35 -10.01
N THR A 95 8.20 -4.49 -10.14
CA THR A 95 7.59 -4.98 -11.38
C THR A 95 7.62 -3.82 -12.37
N ARG A 96 8.78 -3.63 -13.02
CA ARG A 96 8.90 -2.87 -14.27
C ARG A 96 7.84 -3.44 -15.23
N GLY A 97 6.69 -2.78 -15.35
CA GLY A 97 5.68 -3.12 -16.34
C GLY A 97 4.26 -3.41 -15.87
N LEU A 98 3.81 -2.99 -14.68
CA LEU A 98 2.36 -2.97 -14.39
C LEU A 98 1.88 -1.57 -14.00
N HIS A 99 1.66 -0.76 -15.05
CA HIS A 99 0.46 0.07 -15.06
C HIS A 99 -0.72 -0.86 -14.73
N LEU A 100 -1.32 -0.70 -13.55
CA LEU A 100 -2.62 -1.26 -13.23
C LEU A 100 -3.64 -0.61 -14.17
N VAL A 101 -3.73 -1.13 -15.39
CA VAL A 101 -4.84 -0.84 -16.30
C VAL A 101 -6.09 -1.29 -15.55
N ARG A 102 -6.98 -0.33 -15.29
CA ARG A 102 -8.32 -0.50 -14.71
C ARG A 102 -8.87 -1.92 -14.95
N GLY A 103 -8.96 -2.75 -13.92
CA GLY A 103 -9.67 -4.03 -14.09
C GLY A 103 -9.46 -5.12 -13.04
N GLY A 104 -8.42 -5.06 -12.21
CA GLY A 104 -8.21 -6.12 -11.21
C GLY A 104 -7.46 -5.62 -10.00
N GLY A 105 -8.10 -5.68 -8.83
CA GLY A 105 -7.40 -5.52 -7.56
C GLY A 105 -6.42 -6.68 -7.40
N ILE A 106 -5.13 -6.40 -7.46
CA ILE A 106 -4.10 -7.40 -7.17
C ILE A 106 -3.79 -7.30 -5.68
N LYS A 107 -4.16 -8.35 -4.94
CA LYS A 107 -3.72 -8.54 -3.57
C LYS A 107 -2.25 -8.96 -3.61
N LEU A 108 -1.34 -7.98 -3.60
CA LEU A 108 0.08 -8.28 -3.47
C LEU A 108 0.30 -8.98 -2.12
N PRO A 109 0.92 -10.16 -2.07
CA PRO A 109 1.58 -10.57 -0.84
C PRO A 109 2.75 -9.60 -0.66
N LEU A 110 2.59 -8.58 0.19
CA LEU A 110 3.74 -7.85 0.70
C LEU A 110 4.71 -8.90 1.27
N PRO A 111 5.98 -8.91 0.86
CA PRO A 111 6.93 -9.87 1.39
C PRO A 111 6.97 -9.71 2.90
N VAL A 112 6.76 -10.81 3.62
CA VAL A 112 7.04 -10.86 5.05
C VAL A 112 8.56 -10.74 5.16
N LEU A 113 9.05 -9.53 5.43
CA LEU A 113 10.47 -9.26 5.61
C LEU A 113 10.95 -9.82 6.96
N TYR A 114 11.10 -11.15 7.03
CA TYR A 114 12.05 -11.78 7.95
C TYR A 114 13.29 -12.15 7.15
N GLY A 115 14.35 -11.36 7.29
CA GLY A 115 15.67 -11.71 6.78
C GLY A 115 15.84 -11.58 5.27
N THR A 116 17.01 -11.12 4.86
CA THR A 116 17.44 -10.85 3.49
C THR A 116 17.74 -12.12 2.67
N GLU A 117 16.97 -13.22 2.81
CA GLU A 117 17.31 -14.50 2.15
C GLU A 117 16.14 -15.28 1.51
N GLY A 118 14.94 -14.70 1.42
CA GLY A 118 13.81 -15.37 0.77
C GLY A 118 13.85 -15.24 -0.76
N ARG A 119 14.29 -16.28 -1.49
CA ARG A 119 14.04 -16.38 -2.95
C ARG A 119 12.53 -16.42 -3.21
N PRO A 120 11.99 -15.61 -4.14
CA PRO A 120 10.57 -15.67 -4.47
C PRO A 120 10.24 -17.00 -5.16
N VAL A 121 9.33 -17.78 -4.57
CA VAL A 121 8.72 -18.93 -5.21
C VAL A 121 7.56 -18.43 -6.06
N ILE A 122 7.71 -18.48 -7.39
CA ILE A 122 6.65 -18.14 -8.34
C ILE A 122 5.75 -19.38 -8.46
N ILE A 123 4.53 -19.29 -7.91
CA ILE A 123 3.48 -20.29 -8.15
C ILE A 123 2.61 -19.77 -9.30
N GLY A 124 2.69 -20.44 -10.45
CA GLY A 124 1.93 -20.12 -11.66
C GLY A 124 2.84 -19.66 -12.80
N SER A 125 3.47 -20.61 -13.48
CA SER A 125 4.20 -20.33 -14.73
C SER A 125 3.21 -20.04 -15.85
N PRO A 126 3.23 -18.85 -16.49
CA PRO A 126 2.55 -18.68 -17.78
C PRO A 126 3.35 -19.46 -18.82
N GLN A 127 2.70 -20.37 -19.54
CA GLN A 127 3.25 -20.97 -20.75
C GLN A 127 3.37 -19.87 -21.81
N PHE A 128 4.59 -19.42 -22.10
CA PHE A 128 4.86 -18.53 -23.22
C PHE A 128 4.99 -19.38 -24.50
N TYR A 129 4.05 -19.22 -25.43
CA TYR A 129 4.25 -19.66 -26.81
C TYR A 129 5.11 -18.62 -27.52
N LEU A 130 6.35 -18.99 -27.85
CA LEU A 130 7.18 -18.24 -28.80
C LEU A 130 6.63 -18.51 -30.21
N LYS A 131 6.13 -17.47 -30.88
CA LYS A 131 6.05 -17.46 -32.34
C LYS A 131 7.45 -17.16 -32.86
N GLU A 132 8.09 -18.14 -33.47
CA GLU A 132 9.28 -17.90 -34.29
C GLU A 132 8.86 -17.05 -35.51
N ALA A 133 9.55 -15.93 -35.69
CA ALA A 133 9.51 -15.18 -36.93
C ALA A 133 10.53 -15.79 -37.89
N ALA A 134 10.05 -16.31 -39.01
CA ALA A 134 10.83 -16.61 -40.21
C ALA A 134 10.31 -15.71 -41.34
#